data_AF-A0A2W0EQQ6-F1
#
_entry.id   AF-A0A2W0EQQ6-F1
#
_cell.length_a   1.000
_cell.length_b   1.000
_cell.length_c   1.000
_cell.angle_alpha   90.00
_cell.angle_beta   90.00
_cell.angle_gamma   90.00
#
_symmetry.space_group_name_H-M   'P 1'
#
loop_
_entity.id
_entity.type
_entity.pdbx_description
1 polymer ?
#
loop_
_entity_poly.entity_id
_entity_poly.type
_entity_poly.pdbx_seq_one_letter_code
_entity_poly.pdbx_strand_id
1 'polypeptide(L)'
;MDQAFEEAAKRQSGLEAAKAAFFASGGQAQLIPAGVGKDSPGVDKTPKPAYGYRNIEAPKNKRGRVISDEEKAALSTQLMECKAAGMTRYKASKHLGISETLCRRLIADYSLDFPVAT
;
A
#
# COMPACT_ATOMS: atom_id res chain seq x y z
N MET A 1 17.06 -59.40 12.45
CA MET A 1 15.81 -58.67 12.16
C MET A 1 15.56 -57.78 13.36
N ASP A 2 15.36 -56.49 13.12
CA ASP A 2 15.20 -55.51 14.19
C ASP A 2 13.85 -55.73 14.90
N GLN A 3 13.90 -56.12 16.17
CA GLN A 3 12.73 -56.44 16.99
C GLN A 3 11.69 -55.31 17.03
N ALA A 4 12.13 -54.05 16.94
CA ALA A 4 11.26 -52.89 16.84
C ALA A 4 10.35 -52.89 15.60
N PHE A 5 10.82 -53.42 14.47
CA PHE A 5 9.99 -53.51 13.26
C PHE A 5 8.91 -54.58 13.39
N GLU A 6 9.21 -55.71 14.02
CA GLU A 6 8.22 -56.77 14.26
C GLU A 6 7.12 -56.31 15.23
N GLU A 7 7.48 -55.54 16.25
CA GLU A 7 6.52 -54.94 17.18
C GLU A 7 5.66 -53.87 16.51
N ALA A 8 6.25 -53.02 15.66
CA ALA A 8 5.51 -52.04 14.86
C ALA A 8 4.53 -52.73 13.89
N ALA A 9 4.95 -53.82 13.25
CA ALA A 9 4.11 -54.61 12.34
C ALA A 9 2.93 -55.25 13.09
N LYS A 10 3.17 -55.86 14.26
CA LYS A 10 2.11 -56.41 15.12
C LYS A 10 1.12 -55.34 15.59
N ARG A 11 1.61 -54.16 15.96
CA ARG A 11 0.77 -53.02 16.33
C ARG A 11 -0.10 -52.56 15.15
N GLN A 12 0.50 -52.46 13.97
CA GLN A 12 -0.24 -52.07 12.76
C GLN A 12 -1.31 -53.10 12.41
N SER A 13 -1.00 -54.41 12.45
CA SER A 13 -1.99 -55.46 12.17
C SER A 13 -3.15 -55.43 13.18
N GLY A 14 -2.87 -55.15 14.45
CA GLY A 14 -3.92 -54.99 15.47
C GLY A 14 -4.83 -53.80 15.21
N LEU A 15 -4.27 -52.67 14.77
CA LEU A 15 -5.05 -51.48 14.40
C LEU A 15 -5.92 -51.73 13.17
N GLU A 16 -5.40 -52.42 12.16
CA GLU A 16 -6.16 -52.80 10.96
C GLU A 16 -7.36 -53.70 11.31
N ALA A 17 -7.14 -54.73 12.14
CA ALA A 17 -8.22 -55.61 12.59
C ALA A 17 -9.29 -54.87 13.40
N ALA A 18 -8.88 -53.97 14.29
CA ALA A 18 -9.80 -53.16 15.08
C ALA A 18 -10.63 -52.20 14.20
N LYS A 19 -10.01 -51.56 13.19
CA LYS A 19 -10.72 -50.74 12.21
C LYS A 19 -11.73 -51.56 11.43
N ALA A 20 -11.32 -52.72 10.92
CA ALA A 20 -12.21 -53.61 10.16
C ALA A 20 -13.42 -54.05 10.98
N ALA A 21 -13.22 -54.43 12.25
CA ALA A 21 -14.30 -54.79 13.16
C ALA A 21 -15.26 -53.62 13.43
N PHE A 22 -14.73 -52.40 13.64
CA PHE A 22 -15.54 -51.20 13.83
C PHE A 22 -16.43 -50.93 12.61
N PHE A 23 -15.89 -50.96 11.40
CA PHE A 23 -16.69 -50.77 10.19
C PHE A 23 -17.69 -51.92 9.95
N ALA A 24 -17.32 -53.17 10.26
CA ALA A 24 -18.22 -54.33 10.16
C ALA A 24 -19.41 -54.25 11.14
N SER A 25 -19.22 -53.65 12.31
CA SER A 25 -20.31 -53.37 13.27
C SER A 25 -21.25 -52.23 12.85
N GLY A 26 -21.03 -51.63 11.66
CA GLY A 26 -21.81 -50.49 11.17
C GLY A 26 -21.29 -49.13 11.66
N GLY A 27 -20.08 -49.06 12.22
CA GLY A 27 -19.44 -47.80 12.57
C GLY A 27 -19.14 -46.97 11.33
N GLN A 28 -19.38 -45.66 11.39
CA GLN A 28 -19.11 -44.73 10.29
C GLN A 28 -18.09 -43.67 10.71
N ALA A 29 -17.16 -43.35 9.81
CA ALA A 29 -16.25 -42.24 10.01
C ALA A 29 -17.02 -40.92 9.79
N GLN A 30 -16.95 -40.02 10.77
CA GLN A 30 -17.53 -38.68 10.66
C GLN A 30 -16.41 -37.66 10.48
N LEU A 31 -16.55 -36.77 9.49
CA LEU A 31 -15.68 -35.63 9.32
C LEU A 31 -16.09 -34.56 10.35
N ILE A 32 -15.21 -34.27 11.30
CA ILE A 32 -15.40 -33.12 12.19
C ILE A 32 -14.90 -31.87 11.43
N PRO A 33 -15.78 -30.93 11.07
CA PRO A 33 -15.35 -29.70 10.41
C PRO A 33 -14.46 -28.88 11.36
N ALA A 34 -13.42 -28.26 10.81
CA ALA A 34 -12.51 -27.41 11.57
C ALA A 34 -13.25 -26.20 12.19
N GLY A 35 -12.90 -25.85 13.43
CA GLY A 35 -13.48 -24.72 14.16
C GLY A 35 -14.86 -24.91 14.81
N VAL A 36 -15.42 -26.13 14.84
CA VAL A 36 -16.76 -26.40 15.40
C VAL A 36 -16.68 -27.33 16.62
N GLY A 37 -16.91 -26.80 17.81
CA GLY A 37 -16.90 -27.58 19.07
C GLY A 37 -15.52 -27.74 19.69
N LYS A 38 -15.46 -28.31 20.91
CA LYS A 38 -14.22 -28.43 21.71
C LYS A 38 -13.19 -29.35 21.08
N ASP A 39 -13.64 -30.40 20.41
CA ASP A 39 -12.80 -31.47 19.87
C ASP A 39 -12.42 -31.27 18.40
N SER A 40 -12.77 -30.11 17.84
CA SER A 40 -12.45 -29.79 16.45
C SER A 40 -11.01 -29.26 16.32
N PRO A 41 -10.28 -29.67 15.26
CA PRO A 41 -8.99 -29.08 14.96
C PRO A 41 -9.14 -27.56 14.77
N GLY A 42 -8.22 -26.81 15.37
CA GLY A 42 -8.23 -25.36 15.28
C GLY A 42 -8.10 -24.88 13.83
N VAL A 43 -8.85 -23.84 13.48
CA VAL A 43 -8.66 -23.15 12.20
C VAL A 43 -7.29 -22.48 12.21
N ASP A 44 -6.53 -22.59 11.11
CA ASP A 44 -5.28 -21.87 10.93
C ASP A 44 -5.50 -20.38 11.21
N LYS A 45 -4.95 -19.91 12.33
CA LYS A 45 -4.96 -18.50 12.70
C LYS A 45 -3.95 -17.78 11.82
N THR A 46 -4.29 -17.56 10.56
CA THR A 46 -3.58 -16.56 9.77
C THR A 46 -3.64 -15.24 10.56
N PRO A 47 -2.48 -14.62 10.88
CA PRO A 47 -2.49 -13.40 11.65
C PRO A 47 -3.26 -12.35 10.87
N LYS A 48 -4.37 -11.85 11.45
CA LYS A 48 -5.10 -10.74 10.85
C LYS A 48 -4.11 -9.59 10.64
N PRO A 49 -4.05 -8.98 9.44
CA PRO A 49 -3.19 -7.81 9.25
C PRO A 49 -3.61 -6.75 10.27
N ALA A 50 -2.63 -6.17 10.95
CA ALA A 50 -2.89 -5.10 11.90
C ALA A 50 -3.63 -3.96 11.17
N TYR A 51 -4.76 -3.51 11.74
CA TYR A 51 -5.52 -2.41 11.16
C TYR A 51 -4.65 -1.14 11.06
N GLY A 52 -4.80 -0.39 9.97
CA GLY A 52 -4.14 0.90 9.77
C GLY A 52 -2.83 0.88 8.99
N TYR A 53 -2.43 2.07 8.54
CA TYR A 53 -1.34 2.47 7.64
C TYR A 53 0.09 1.94 7.93
N ARG A 54 0.26 0.90 8.76
CA ARG A 54 1.55 0.39 9.23
C ARG A 54 2.48 -0.08 8.11
N ASN A 55 1.91 -0.58 7.00
CA ASN A 55 2.65 -1.02 5.81
C ASN A 55 2.49 -0.07 4.62
N ILE A 56 1.79 1.06 4.79
CA ILE A 56 1.64 2.04 3.71
C ILE A 56 2.82 2.99 3.82
N GLU A 57 3.74 2.90 2.87
CA GLU A 57 4.84 3.86 2.78
C GLU A 57 4.25 5.25 2.52
N ALA A 58 4.46 6.17 3.47
CA ALA A 58 4.05 7.55 3.28
C ALA A 58 4.82 8.15 2.09
N PRO A 59 4.16 8.89 1.18
CA PRO A 59 4.85 9.53 0.07
C PRO A 59 5.94 10.47 0.62
N LYS A 60 7.20 10.20 0.25
CA LYS A 60 8.40 10.88 0.75
C LYS A 60 8.56 12.27 0.12
N ASN A 61 7.68 13.20 0.43
CA ASN A 61 7.86 14.59 0.00
C ASN A 61 7.23 15.56 1.01
N LYS A 62 8.06 16.03 1.96
CA LYS A 62 7.74 17.14 2.87
C LYS A 62 7.61 18.48 2.12
N ARG A 63 8.26 18.60 0.97
CA ARG A 63 8.18 19.75 0.07
C ARG A 63 7.11 19.38 -0.95
N GLY A 64 6.13 20.26 -1.20
CA GLY A 64 5.06 20.01 -2.16
C GLY A 64 5.57 19.74 -3.58
N ARG A 65 4.71 19.86 -4.60
CA ARG A 65 5.10 19.63 -6.00
C ARG A 65 6.41 20.37 -6.35
N VAL A 66 7.42 19.63 -6.78
CA VAL A 66 8.67 20.18 -7.31
C VAL A 66 8.40 20.64 -8.74
N ILE A 67 8.71 21.90 -9.03
CA ILE A 67 8.57 22.50 -10.36
C ILE A 67 9.93 22.34 -11.06
N SER A 68 9.93 21.74 -12.25
CA SER A 68 11.15 21.55 -13.05
C SER A 68 11.67 22.89 -13.60
N ASP A 69 12.93 22.95 -13.99
CA ASP A 69 13.49 24.20 -14.55
C ASP A 69 12.86 24.57 -15.91
N GLU A 70 12.42 23.57 -16.68
CA GLU A 70 11.64 23.77 -17.90
C GLU A 70 10.29 24.44 -17.63
N GLU A 71 9.57 23.98 -16.60
CA GLU A 71 8.30 24.59 -16.19
C GLU A 71 8.51 26.03 -15.71
N LYS A 72 9.61 26.33 -15.02
CA LYS A 72 9.95 27.70 -14.61
C LYS A 72 10.21 28.60 -15.81
N ALA A 73 10.91 28.09 -16.82
CA ALA A 73 11.17 28.83 -18.05
C ALA A 73 9.88 29.10 -18.84
N ALA A 74 8.96 28.13 -18.92
CA ALA A 74 7.66 28.35 -19.55
C ALA A 74 6.79 29.36 -18.77
N LEU A 75 6.85 29.36 -17.45
CA LEU A 75 6.14 30.36 -16.64
C LEU A 75 6.75 31.76 -16.79
N SER A 76 8.07 31.87 -16.96
CA SER A 76 8.72 33.18 -17.14
C SER A 76 8.41 33.79 -18.51
N THR A 77 8.28 32.99 -19.58
CA THR A 77 7.81 33.48 -20.88
C THR A 77 6.37 33.99 -20.81
N GLN A 78 5.47 33.24 -20.17
CA GLN A 78 4.09 33.69 -19.94
C GLN A 78 4.01 34.96 -19.09
N LEU A 79 4.88 35.11 -18.09
CA LEU A 79 4.98 36.36 -17.31
C LEU A 79 5.43 37.54 -18.16
N MET A 80 6.34 37.34 -19.12
CA MET A 80 6.72 38.39 -20.08
C MET A 80 5.56 38.81 -20.99
N GLU A 81 4.74 37.87 -21.45
CA GLU A 81 3.53 38.17 -22.23
C GLU A 81 2.52 38.96 -21.40
N CYS A 82 2.29 38.57 -20.14
CA CYS A 82 1.42 39.32 -19.22
C CYS A 82 1.94 40.74 -18.96
N LYS A 83 3.27 40.91 -18.87
CA LYS A 83 3.90 42.23 -18.77
C LYS A 83 3.67 43.05 -20.04
N ALA A 84 3.83 42.46 -21.22
CA ALA A 84 3.59 43.14 -22.49
C ALA A 84 2.13 43.60 -22.63
N ALA A 85 1.19 42.86 -22.04
CA ALA A 85 -0.21 43.25 -21.91
C ALA A 85 -0.48 44.36 -20.85
N GLY A 86 0.57 44.89 -20.20
CA GLY A 86 0.47 45.94 -19.19
C GLY A 86 -0.11 45.47 -17.85
N MET A 87 -0.13 44.16 -17.59
CA MET A 87 -0.66 43.65 -16.32
C MET A 87 0.30 43.92 -15.17
N THR A 88 -0.26 44.29 -14.00
CA THR A 88 0.52 44.35 -12.76
C THR A 88 0.93 42.93 -12.34
N ARG A 89 2.01 42.81 -11.58
CA ARG A 89 2.49 41.52 -11.03
C ARG A 89 1.39 40.70 -10.35
N TYR A 90 0.52 41.36 -9.57
CA TYR A 90 -0.60 40.70 -8.90
C TYR A 90 -1.59 40.11 -9.91
N LYS A 91 -2.00 40.90 -10.91
CA LYS A 91 -2.90 40.45 -11.99
C LYS A 91 -2.29 39.31 -12.79
N ALA A 92 -1.00 39.41 -13.13
CA ALA A 92 -0.27 38.34 -13.84
C ALA A 92 -0.25 37.03 -13.02
N SER A 93 0.01 37.09 -11.71
CA SER A 93 0.01 35.89 -10.85
C SER A 93 -1.37 35.19 -10.80
N LYS A 94 -2.46 35.98 -10.77
CA LYS A 94 -3.83 35.45 -10.79
C LYS A 94 -4.21 34.90 -12.14
N HIS A 95 -3.79 35.56 -13.23
CA HIS A 95 -4.03 35.10 -14.60
C HIS A 95 -3.39 33.73 -14.87
N LEU A 96 -2.16 33.52 -14.39
CA LEU A 96 -1.42 32.26 -14.56
C LEU A 96 -1.73 31.20 -13.49
N GLY A 97 -2.55 31.52 -12.49
CA GLY A 97 -2.90 30.60 -11.40
C GLY A 97 -1.73 30.22 -10.50
N ILE A 98 -0.66 31.02 -10.45
CA ILE A 98 0.53 30.76 -9.65
C ILE A 98 0.50 31.53 -8.31
N SER A 99 1.16 30.97 -7.29
CA SER A 99 1.32 31.68 -6.01
C SER A 99 2.15 32.95 -6.17
N GLU A 100 1.86 33.97 -5.35
CA GLU A 100 2.61 35.23 -5.39
C GLU A 100 4.10 35.03 -5.04
N THR A 101 4.41 34.11 -4.12
CA THR A 101 5.77 33.76 -3.74
C THR A 101 6.54 33.16 -4.92
N LEU A 102 5.91 32.27 -5.70
CA LEU A 102 6.51 31.70 -6.90
C LEU A 102 6.74 32.78 -7.97
N CYS A 103 5.76 33.65 -8.19
CA CYS A 103 5.88 34.77 -9.13
C CYS A 103 7.05 35.70 -8.76
N ARG A 104 7.21 36.08 -7.49
CA ARG A 104 8.35 36.89 -7.02
C ARG A 104 9.69 36.21 -7.23
N ARG A 105 9.79 34.90 -7.00
CA ARG A 105 11.01 34.13 -7.27
C ARG A 105 11.37 34.11 -8.75
N LEU A 106 10.41 33.77 -9.61
CA LEU A 106 10.62 33.79 -11.07
C LEU A 106 11.04 35.17 -11.58
N ILE A 107 10.44 36.24 -11.03
CA ILE A 107 10.85 37.61 -11.34
C ILE A 107 12.31 37.87 -10.96
N ALA A 108 12.75 37.44 -9.78
CA ALA A 108 14.14 37.60 -9.34
C ALA A 108 15.11 36.75 -10.17
N ASP A 109 14.78 35.47 -10.37
CA ASP A 109 15.61 34.50 -11.08
C ASP A 109 15.81 34.88 -12.56
N TYR A 110 14.75 35.39 -13.21
CA TYR A 110 14.77 35.80 -14.63
C TYR A 110 14.89 37.32 -14.82
N SER A 111 15.13 38.09 -13.75
CA SER A 111 15.30 39.55 -13.78
C SER A 111 14.17 40.31 -14.53
N LEU A 112 12.92 39.90 -14.30
CA LEU A 112 11.74 40.48 -14.97
C LEU A 112 11.22 41.71 -14.22
N ASP A 113 11.49 42.92 -14.73
CA ASP A 113 10.96 44.14 -14.12
C ASP A 113 9.45 44.32 -14.43
N PHE A 114 8.60 44.36 -13.40
CA PHE A 114 7.16 44.60 -13.51
C PHE A 114 6.82 46.01 -13.01
N PRO A 115 5.84 46.70 -13.62
CA PRO A 115 5.44 48.02 -13.15
C PRO A 115 4.95 47.94 -11.69
N VAL A 116 5.45 48.83 -10.85
CA VAL A 116 4.93 49.02 -9.49
C VAL A 116 3.49 49.49 -9.63
N ALA A 117 2.56 48.77 -9.00
CA ALA A 117 1.17 49.18 -8.97
C ALA A 117 1.11 50.51 -8.18
N THR A 118 0.83 51.60 -8.90
CA THR A 118 0.42 52.90 -8.35
C THR A 118 -0.93 52.80 -7.66
#